data_AF-A0A4Y2NS19-F1
#
_entry.id   AF-A0A4Y2NS19-F1
#
_cell.length_a   1.000
_cell.length_b   1.000
_cell.length_c   1.000
_cell.angle_alpha   90.00
_cell.angle_beta   90.00
_cell.angle_gamma   90.00
#
_symmetry.space_group_name_H-M   'P 1'
#
loop_
_entity.id
_entity.type
_entity.pdbx_description
1 polymer ?
#
loop_
_entity_poly.entity_id
_entity_poly.type
_entity_poly.pdbx_seq_one_letter_code
_entity_poly.pdbx_strand_id
1 'polypeptide(L)'
;MQEKFLLPNSTICELINAVNEFQTDTVSLSKQSIVETLKENNVNDNVLNLVLNNPAVSNLNSTFNVMKSQYAQKKFLKENFGLVEPVQYMLKSKTQVSNYQYVPIIKTIQAFCKNNEVLDYIMSTSESKTANILSDIQDGTNFKNSPLFQTFPNIQILLYFDEFMVFNPSRGNQAKHKLGAFYFTLGNIPSKYRSSVKDMQLAILCRSSDIKYVGFKAVLQPLIKDLNVLETDGIIISGIPHNVKGGIVSII
;
A
#
# COMPACT_ATOMS: atom_id res chain seq x y z
N MET A 1 6.02 7.65 -3.29
CA MET A 1 7.27 8.02 -4.01
C MET A 1 7.39 7.37 -5.40
N GLN A 2 6.41 6.56 -5.85
CA GLN A 2 6.49 5.78 -7.10
C GLN A 2 6.02 6.49 -8.39
N GLU A 3 5.21 7.55 -8.34
CA GLU A 3 4.59 8.11 -9.56
C GLU A 3 5.50 8.94 -10.47
N LYS A 4 6.62 9.50 -9.95
CA LYS A 4 7.44 10.43 -10.76
C LYS A 4 8.44 9.73 -11.69
N PHE A 5 8.76 8.46 -11.41
CA PHE A 5 9.71 7.65 -12.17
C PHE A 5 9.23 6.19 -12.19
N LEU A 6 8.19 5.91 -12.99
CA LEU A 6 7.77 4.54 -13.27
C LEU A 6 8.86 3.86 -14.11
N LEU A 7 9.68 3.02 -13.45
CA LEU A 7 10.64 2.17 -14.14
C LEU A 7 9.91 0.92 -14.66
N PRO A 8 10.18 0.49 -15.91
CA PRO A 8 9.75 -0.82 -16.38
C PRO A 8 10.22 -1.92 -15.43
N ASN A 9 9.42 -2.97 -15.27
CA ASN A 9 9.80 -4.11 -14.43
C ASN A 9 11.14 -4.74 -14.87
N SER A 10 11.44 -4.72 -16.17
CA SER A 10 12.74 -5.16 -16.70
C SER A 10 13.88 -4.34 -16.12
N THR A 11 13.77 -3.01 -16.11
CA THR A 11 14.76 -2.10 -15.54
C THR A 11 14.91 -2.29 -14.03
N ILE A 12 13.81 -2.55 -13.31
CA ILE A 12 13.87 -2.87 -11.87
C ILE A 12 14.64 -4.17 -11.64
N CYS A 13 14.40 -5.21 -12.44
CA CYS A 13 15.16 -6.45 -12.37
C CYS A 13 16.64 -6.25 -12.70
N GLU A 14 16.97 -5.46 -13.73
CA GLU A 14 18.34 -5.10 -14.10
C GLU A 14 19.06 -4.39 -12.95
N LEU A 15 18.40 -3.41 -12.31
CA LEU A 15 18.92 -2.72 -11.13
C LEU A 15 19.20 -3.67 -9.96
N ILE A 16 18.26 -4.57 -9.66
CA ILE A 16 18.41 -5.55 -8.58
C ILE A 16 19.56 -6.53 -8.90
N ASN A 17 19.71 -6.94 -10.15
CA ASN A 17 20.82 -7.80 -10.58
C ASN A 17 22.16 -7.07 -10.48
N ALA A 18 22.24 -5.82 -10.95
CA ALA A 18 23.45 -4.99 -10.84
C ALA A 18 23.86 -4.77 -9.38
N VAL A 19 22.91 -4.53 -8.47
CA VAL A 19 23.18 -4.41 -7.03
C VAL A 19 23.66 -5.74 -6.44
N ASN A 20 23.06 -6.87 -6.84
CA ASN A 20 23.53 -8.21 -6.42
C ASN A 20 24.96 -8.49 -6.90
N GLU A 21 25.28 -8.16 -8.15
CA GLU A 21 26.63 -8.32 -8.73
C GLU A 21 27.63 -7.45 -7.98
N PHE A 22 27.34 -6.15 -7.84
CA PHE A 22 28.20 -5.22 -7.09
C PHE A 22 28.46 -5.69 -5.65
N GLN A 23 27.42 -6.19 -4.96
CA GLN A 23 27.56 -6.73 -3.61
C GLN A 23 28.42 -8.00 -3.59
N THR A 24 28.22 -8.91 -4.54
CA THR A 24 28.99 -10.14 -4.67
C THR A 24 30.47 -9.85 -4.93
N ASP A 25 30.76 -8.90 -5.81
CA ASP A 25 32.12 -8.46 -6.14
C ASP A 25 32.77 -7.78 -4.93
N THR A 26 32.05 -6.89 -4.25
CA THR A 26 32.54 -6.20 -3.04
C THR A 26 32.90 -7.20 -1.94
N VAL A 27 32.05 -8.20 -1.67
CA VAL A 27 32.33 -9.25 -0.68
C VAL A 27 33.52 -10.10 -1.12
N SER A 28 33.63 -10.42 -2.41
CA SER A 28 34.74 -11.23 -2.94
C SER A 28 36.08 -10.50 -2.82
N LEU A 29 36.13 -9.22 -3.19
CA LEU A 29 37.31 -8.37 -3.04
C LEU A 29 37.69 -8.18 -1.56
N SER A 30 36.71 -7.98 -0.68
CA SER A 30 36.95 -7.86 0.76
C SER A 30 37.53 -9.15 1.33
N LYS A 31 37.00 -10.32 0.92
CA LYS A 31 37.56 -11.63 1.31
C LYS A 31 38.99 -11.78 0.85
N GLN A 32 39.29 -11.42 -0.40
CA GLN A 32 40.64 -11.52 -0.95
C GLN A 32 41.62 -10.64 -0.17
N SER A 33 41.28 -9.37 0.08
CA SER A 33 42.12 -8.45 0.84
C SER A 33 42.37 -8.92 2.28
N ILE A 34 41.34 -9.45 2.95
CA ILE A 34 41.47 -10.05 4.29
C ILE A 34 42.43 -11.25 4.24
N VAL A 35 42.28 -12.13 3.24
CA VAL A 35 43.13 -13.33 3.10
C VAL A 35 44.58 -12.95 2.86
N GLU A 36 44.85 -11.99 1.97
CA GLU A 36 46.18 -11.49 1.68
C GLU A 36 46.83 -10.90 2.94
N THR A 37 46.12 -10.01 3.63
CA THR A 37 46.60 -9.38 4.88
C THR A 37 46.92 -10.41 5.97
N LEU A 38 46.06 -11.41 6.16
CA LEU A 38 46.27 -12.46 7.17
C LEU A 38 47.46 -13.37 6.83
N LYS A 39 47.65 -13.70 5.55
CA LYS A 39 48.81 -14.49 5.08
C LYS A 39 50.13 -13.73 5.26
N GLU A 40 50.15 -12.44 4.93
CA GLU A 40 51.32 -11.58 5.14
C GLU A 40 51.74 -11.50 6.62
N ASN A 41 50.78 -11.63 7.54
CA ASN A 41 51.03 -11.66 8.98
C ASN A 41 51.27 -13.08 9.55
N ASN A 42 51.51 -14.08 8.70
CA ASN A 42 51.77 -15.48 9.08
C ASN A 42 50.67 -16.10 9.96
N VAL A 43 49.41 -15.68 9.78
CA VAL A 43 48.27 -16.29 10.49
C VAL A 43 48.06 -17.72 9.97
N ASN A 44 47.84 -18.66 10.89
CA ASN A 44 47.64 -20.08 10.56
C ASN A 44 46.37 -20.29 9.71
N ASP A 45 46.47 -21.17 8.71
CA ASP A 45 45.39 -21.55 7.78
C ASP A 45 44.10 -22.00 8.49
N ASN A 46 44.19 -22.59 9.68
CA ASN A 46 43.02 -22.96 10.48
C ASN A 46 42.18 -21.75 10.91
N VAL A 47 42.84 -20.65 11.29
CA VAL A 47 42.16 -19.40 11.67
C VAL A 47 41.59 -18.72 10.42
N LEU A 48 42.33 -18.77 9.31
CA LEU A 48 41.88 -18.26 8.01
C LEU A 48 40.58 -18.95 7.54
N ASN A 49 40.52 -20.28 7.66
CA ASN A 49 39.33 -21.06 7.32
C ASN A 49 38.14 -20.75 8.24
N LEU A 50 38.36 -20.45 9.52
CA LEU A 50 37.30 -20.02 10.44
C LEU A 50 36.73 -18.65 10.06
N VAL A 51 37.58 -17.70 9.65
CA VAL A 51 37.15 -16.36 9.21
C VAL A 51 36.39 -16.43 7.89
N LEU A 52 36.88 -17.21 6.93
CA LEU A 52 36.27 -17.36 5.60
C LEU A 52 34.92 -18.07 5.62
N ASN A 53 34.76 -19.06 6.49
CA ASN A 53 33.52 -19.82 6.64
C ASN A 53 32.58 -19.23 7.71
N ASN A 54 32.85 -18.01 8.18
CA ASN A 54 31.97 -17.36 9.12
C ASN A 54 30.59 -17.12 8.45
N PRO A 55 29.48 -17.62 9.04
CA PRO A 55 28.16 -17.51 8.44
C PRO A 55 27.67 -16.05 8.28
N ALA A 56 28.24 -15.10 9.02
CA ALA A 56 27.98 -13.68 8.81
C ALA A 56 28.41 -13.21 7.40
N VAL A 57 29.44 -13.84 6.83
CA VAL A 57 29.98 -13.50 5.51
C VAL A 57 29.17 -14.15 4.38
N SER A 58 28.55 -15.32 4.60
CA SER A 58 27.64 -15.93 3.61
C SER A 58 26.34 -15.17 3.46
N ASN A 59 25.85 -14.53 4.52
CA ASN A 59 24.59 -13.76 4.50
C ASN A 59 24.66 -12.50 3.62
N LEU A 60 25.86 -11.99 3.34
CA LEU A 60 26.06 -10.82 2.48
C LEU A 60 25.93 -11.14 0.98
N ASN A 61 26.17 -12.37 0.54
CA ASN A 61 26.07 -12.74 -0.88
C ASN A 61 24.63 -13.01 -1.35
N SER A 62 23.65 -12.93 -0.46
CA SER A 62 22.27 -13.33 -0.74
C SER A 62 21.21 -12.28 -0.45
N THR A 63 21.59 -11.07 -0.06
CA THR A 63 20.65 -10.05 0.45
C THR A 63 19.54 -9.70 -0.54
N PHE A 64 19.84 -9.59 -1.84
CA PHE A 64 18.84 -9.30 -2.88
C PHE A 64 18.48 -10.51 -3.76
N ASN A 65 18.99 -11.71 -3.43
CA ASN A 65 18.62 -12.94 -4.17
C ASN A 65 17.12 -13.22 -4.06
N VAL A 66 16.49 -12.84 -2.95
CA VAL A 66 15.05 -12.97 -2.69
C VAL A 66 14.18 -12.06 -3.58
N MET A 67 14.78 -11.17 -4.38
CA MET A 67 14.09 -10.23 -5.28
C MET A 67 14.52 -10.33 -6.74
N LYS A 68 15.21 -11.41 -7.15
CA LYS A 68 15.77 -11.58 -8.51
C LYS A 68 14.74 -11.61 -9.65
N SER A 69 13.48 -11.92 -9.35
CA SER A 69 12.42 -11.95 -10.35
C SER A 69 11.23 -11.11 -9.93
N GLN A 70 10.40 -10.70 -10.89
CA GLN A 70 9.19 -9.96 -10.60
C GLN A 70 8.25 -10.71 -9.62
N TYR A 71 8.16 -12.03 -9.77
CA TYR A 71 7.41 -12.87 -8.83
C TYR A 71 8.01 -12.78 -7.42
N ALA A 72 9.33 -12.91 -7.30
CA ALA A 72 10.03 -12.85 -6.02
C ALA A 72 9.91 -11.45 -5.37
N GLN A 73 9.97 -10.38 -6.16
CA GLN A 73 9.74 -9.00 -5.70
C GLN A 73 8.32 -8.81 -5.16
N LYS A 74 7.29 -9.24 -5.90
CA LYS A 74 5.90 -9.16 -5.43
C LYS A 74 5.69 -9.97 -4.15
N LYS A 75 6.25 -11.18 -4.10
CA LYS A 75 6.24 -12.03 -2.90
C LYS A 75 6.91 -11.33 -1.72
N PHE A 76 8.09 -10.75 -1.92
CA PHE A 76 8.82 -10.02 -0.91
C PHE A 76 8.04 -8.80 -0.40
N LEU A 77 7.42 -8.01 -1.29
CA LEU A 77 6.57 -6.88 -0.92
C LEU A 77 5.34 -7.33 -0.11
N LYS A 78 4.73 -8.45 -0.49
CA LYS A 78 3.59 -9.03 0.24
C LYS A 78 3.99 -9.49 1.64
N GLU A 79 5.11 -10.18 1.77
CA GLU A 79 5.58 -10.75 3.04
C GLU A 79 6.13 -9.69 3.99
N ASN A 80 6.82 -8.67 3.48
CA ASN A 80 7.56 -7.71 4.31
C ASN A 80 6.91 -6.32 4.41
N PHE A 81 6.17 -5.88 3.37
CA PHE A 81 5.60 -4.53 3.30
C PHE A 81 4.08 -4.50 3.35
N GLY A 82 3.43 -5.66 3.56
CA GLY A 82 1.99 -5.74 3.73
C GLY A 82 1.20 -5.37 2.48
N LEU A 83 1.75 -5.60 1.28
CA LEU A 83 1.05 -5.36 0.02
C LEU A 83 -0.29 -6.12 -0.01
N VAL A 84 -1.39 -5.38 -0.13
CA VAL A 84 -2.74 -5.94 -0.26
C VAL A 84 -3.06 -6.16 -1.73
N GLU A 85 -3.24 -7.42 -2.10
CA GLU A 85 -3.55 -7.78 -3.48
C GLU A 85 -5.03 -7.53 -3.80
N PRO A 86 -5.33 -7.11 -5.04
CA PRO A 86 -6.71 -7.01 -5.51
C PRO A 86 -7.35 -8.40 -5.60
N VAL A 87 -8.65 -8.44 -5.30
CA VAL A 87 -9.54 -9.56 -5.50
C VAL A 87 -10.41 -9.27 -6.70
N GLN A 88 -10.45 -10.21 -7.65
CA GLN A 88 -11.28 -10.08 -8.83
C GLN A 88 -12.73 -10.47 -8.52
N TYR A 89 -13.65 -9.61 -8.92
CA TYR A 89 -15.09 -9.85 -8.86
C TYR A 89 -15.68 -9.87 -10.26
N MET A 90 -16.77 -10.61 -10.42
CA MET A 90 -17.49 -10.76 -11.68
C MET A 90 -18.86 -10.09 -11.57
N LEU A 91 -19.18 -9.23 -12.54
CA LEU A 91 -20.50 -8.66 -12.73
C LEU A 91 -21.20 -9.46 -13.83
N LYS A 92 -22.32 -10.08 -13.47
CA LYS A 92 -23.19 -10.77 -14.42
C LYS A 92 -24.39 -9.90 -14.72
N SER A 93 -24.56 -9.51 -15.98
CA SER A 93 -25.83 -9.00 -16.51
C SER A 93 -26.53 -10.06 -17.35
N LYS A 94 -27.75 -9.78 -17.82
CA LYS A 94 -28.48 -10.69 -18.72
C LYS A 94 -27.76 -10.93 -20.06
N THR A 95 -26.91 -10.01 -20.48
CA THR A 95 -26.30 -10.01 -21.83
C THR A 95 -24.78 -9.96 -21.83
N GLN A 96 -24.15 -9.63 -20.69
CA GLN A 96 -22.70 -9.44 -20.61
C GLN A 96 -22.15 -9.88 -19.26
N VAL A 97 -20.96 -10.47 -19.30
CA VAL A 97 -20.16 -10.75 -18.12
C VAL A 97 -18.93 -9.85 -18.15
N SER A 98 -18.68 -9.14 -17.06
CA SER A 98 -17.47 -8.34 -16.89
C SER A 98 -16.77 -8.65 -15.58
N ASN A 99 -15.48 -8.34 -15.52
CA ASN A 99 -14.67 -8.47 -14.31
C ASN A 99 -14.19 -7.08 -13.89
N TYR A 100 -14.09 -6.90 -12.58
CA TYR A 100 -13.51 -5.71 -11.94
C TYR A 100 -12.64 -6.13 -10.76
N GLN A 101 -11.81 -5.20 -10.28
CA GLN A 101 -10.86 -5.45 -9.20
C GLN A 101 -11.29 -4.68 -7.95
N TYR A 102 -11.24 -5.34 -6.80
CA TYR A 102 -11.46 -4.75 -5.48
C TYR A 102 -10.22 -4.96 -4.61
N VAL A 103 -9.68 -3.91 -4.02
CA VAL A 103 -8.61 -3.99 -3.02
C VAL A 103 -9.27 -3.92 -1.63
N PRO A 104 -9.22 -5.00 -0.83
CA PRO A 104 -9.93 -5.06 0.45
C PRO A 104 -9.52 -3.95 1.43
N ILE A 105 -10.45 -3.03 1.69
CA ILE A 105 -10.16 -1.80 2.45
C ILE A 105 -9.74 -2.11 3.88
N ILE A 106 -10.35 -3.12 4.52
CA ILE A 106 -10.00 -3.54 5.87
C ILE A 106 -8.54 -3.99 5.93
N LYS A 107 -8.11 -4.84 4.98
CA LYS A 107 -6.73 -5.32 4.92
C LYS A 107 -5.76 -4.16 4.65
N THR A 108 -6.14 -3.21 3.80
CA THR A 108 -5.33 -2.03 3.49
C THR A 108 -5.15 -1.15 4.72
N ILE A 109 -6.21 -0.90 5.49
CA ILE A 109 -6.14 -0.14 6.73
C ILE A 109 -5.27 -0.87 7.77
N GLN A 110 -5.45 -2.18 7.94
CA GLN A 110 -4.61 -2.98 8.84
C GLN A 110 -3.12 -2.95 8.44
N ALA A 111 -2.82 -2.99 7.14
CA ALA A 111 -1.46 -2.84 6.65
C ALA A 111 -0.90 -1.44 6.93
N PHE A 112 -1.71 -0.40 6.76
CA PHE A 112 -1.34 0.98 7.06
C PHE A 112 -1.03 1.22 8.53
N CYS A 113 -1.82 0.63 9.42
CA CYS A 113 -1.62 0.75 10.87
C CYS A 113 -0.36 0.01 11.38
N LYS A 114 0.34 -0.75 10.53
CA LYS A 114 1.68 -1.26 10.86
C LYS A 114 2.74 -0.15 10.89
N ASN A 115 2.47 0.99 10.25
CA ASN A 115 3.29 2.18 10.39
C ASN A 115 2.88 2.93 11.66
N ASN A 116 3.83 3.08 12.59
CA ASN A 116 3.60 3.76 13.87
C ASN A 116 3.09 5.19 13.70
N GLU A 117 3.54 5.94 12.68
CA GLU A 117 3.06 7.30 12.46
C GLU A 117 1.57 7.34 12.09
N VAL A 118 1.12 6.37 11.29
CA VAL A 118 -0.31 6.25 10.92
C VAL A 118 -1.13 5.85 12.14
N LEU A 119 -0.61 4.92 12.95
CA LEU A 119 -1.25 4.52 14.19
C LEU A 119 -1.37 5.69 15.15
N ASP A 120 -0.32 6.49 15.32
CA ASP A 120 -0.32 7.71 16.14
C ASP A 120 -1.36 8.71 15.66
N TYR A 121 -1.55 8.87 14.35
CA TYR A 121 -2.61 9.72 13.82
C TYR A 121 -4.02 9.21 14.13
N ILE A 122 -4.25 7.89 14.04
CA ILE A 122 -5.53 7.28 14.41
C ILE A 122 -5.79 7.42 15.92
N MET A 123 -4.73 7.34 16.71
CA MET A 123 -4.74 7.51 18.17
C MET A 123 -4.61 8.98 18.59
N SER A 124 -4.63 9.93 17.65
CA SER A 124 -4.63 11.35 17.96
C SER A 124 -6.06 11.90 17.89
N THR A 125 -6.44 12.67 18.90
CA THR A 125 -7.64 13.51 18.85
C THR A 125 -7.24 14.86 18.28
N SER A 126 -7.74 15.21 17.09
CA SER A 126 -7.65 16.59 16.61
C SER A 126 -8.71 17.42 17.31
N GLU A 127 -8.31 18.15 18.35
CA GLU A 127 -9.14 19.18 18.94
C GLU A 127 -9.25 20.37 17.97
N SER A 128 -10.47 20.92 17.87
CA SER A 128 -10.70 22.16 17.12
C SER A 128 -9.91 23.28 17.78
N LYS A 129 -8.89 23.79 17.09
CA LYS A 129 -7.95 24.76 17.68
C LYS A 129 -8.59 26.13 17.94
N THR A 130 -9.74 26.42 17.32
CA THR A 130 -10.41 27.73 17.38
C THR A 130 -11.91 27.60 17.13
N ALA A 131 -12.75 28.05 18.07
CA ALA A 131 -14.21 27.88 18.05
C ALA A 131 -14.93 28.48 16.81
N ASN A 132 -14.32 29.43 16.11
CA ASN A 132 -14.94 30.17 15.01
C ASN A 132 -14.36 29.88 13.62
N ILE A 133 -13.43 28.92 13.50
CA ILE A 133 -12.80 28.58 12.21
C ILE A 133 -12.96 27.09 11.97
N LEU A 134 -13.59 26.74 10.85
CA LEU A 134 -13.59 25.37 10.35
C LEU A 134 -12.22 25.07 9.74
N SER A 135 -11.48 24.18 10.38
CA SER A 135 -10.10 23.83 10.05
C SER A 135 -9.97 22.43 9.46
N ASP A 136 -10.87 21.52 9.81
CA ASP A 136 -10.88 20.15 9.33
C ASP A 136 -12.30 19.57 9.23
N ILE A 137 -12.44 18.39 8.65
CA ILE A 137 -13.70 17.68 8.46
C ILE A 137 -14.42 17.37 9.78
N GLN A 138 -13.65 17.25 10.86
CA GLN A 138 -14.15 17.00 12.21
C GLN A 138 -14.88 18.22 12.79
N ASP A 139 -14.62 19.42 12.25
CA ASP A 139 -15.36 20.62 12.64
C ASP A 139 -16.79 20.64 12.07
N GLY A 140 -17.05 19.83 11.03
CA GLY A 140 -18.34 19.71 10.37
C GLY A 140 -19.42 19.06 11.24
N THR A 141 -20.66 19.50 11.06
CA THR A 141 -21.82 19.03 11.84
C THR A 141 -22.09 17.53 11.64
N ASN A 142 -21.91 17.00 10.43
CA ASN A 142 -22.10 15.57 10.15
C ASN A 142 -21.15 14.70 10.97
N PHE A 143 -19.90 15.14 11.16
CA PHE A 143 -18.93 14.42 11.98
C PHE A 143 -19.31 14.50 13.46
N LYS A 144 -19.59 15.71 13.95
CA LYS A 144 -19.97 15.97 15.36
C LYS A 144 -21.25 15.25 15.78
N ASN A 145 -22.22 15.12 14.88
CA ASN A 145 -23.51 14.50 15.18
C ASN A 145 -23.50 12.97 15.01
N SER A 146 -22.44 12.39 14.44
CA SER A 146 -22.35 10.95 14.21
C SER A 146 -21.86 10.22 15.47
N PRO A 147 -22.66 9.31 16.06
CA PRO A 147 -22.24 8.54 17.24
C PRO A 147 -20.97 7.73 17.02
N LEU A 148 -20.76 7.25 15.79
CA LEU A 148 -19.58 6.48 15.39
C LEU A 148 -18.29 7.28 15.60
N PHE A 149 -18.30 8.56 15.25
CA PHE A 149 -17.13 9.42 15.32
C PHE A 149 -16.94 10.12 16.68
N GLN A 150 -17.90 9.96 17.59
CA GLN A 150 -17.76 10.36 19.00
C GLN A 150 -17.09 9.28 19.85
N THR A 151 -16.93 8.06 19.32
CA THR A 151 -16.19 6.99 20.00
C THR A 151 -14.72 7.03 19.56
N PHE A 152 -13.79 7.09 20.52
CA PHE A 152 -12.36 7.12 20.25
C PHE A 152 -11.69 5.80 20.67
N PRO A 153 -10.72 5.28 19.89
CA PRO A 153 -10.31 5.71 18.55
C PRO A 153 -11.34 5.34 17.47
N ASN A 154 -11.33 6.07 16.36
CA ASN A 154 -12.14 5.76 15.17
C ASN A 154 -11.35 5.92 13.87
N ILE A 155 -11.70 5.10 12.88
CA ILE A 155 -11.16 5.19 11.52
C ILE A 155 -12.06 6.09 10.67
N GLN A 156 -11.46 7.10 10.04
CA GLN A 156 -12.13 8.08 9.21
C GLN A 156 -11.77 7.81 7.75
N ILE A 157 -12.77 7.58 6.89
CA ILE A 157 -12.55 7.31 5.46
C ILE A 157 -13.05 8.48 4.62
N LEU A 158 -12.16 9.01 3.78
CA LEU A 158 -12.51 9.92 2.68
C LEU A 158 -12.53 9.10 1.40
N LEU A 159 -13.70 8.92 0.81
CA LEU A 159 -13.87 8.15 -0.42
C LEU A 159 -13.91 9.10 -1.62
N TYR A 160 -13.25 8.72 -2.71
CA TYR A 160 -13.18 9.51 -3.94
C TYR A 160 -13.64 8.66 -5.11
N PHE A 161 -14.31 9.26 -6.09
CA PHE A 161 -14.62 8.63 -7.36
C PHE A 161 -14.14 9.46 -8.55
N ASP A 162 -13.39 8.84 -9.46
CA ASP A 162 -12.98 9.47 -10.71
C ASP A 162 -13.16 8.53 -11.89
N GLU A 163 -13.38 9.11 -13.07
CA GLU A 163 -13.43 8.39 -14.33
C GLU A 163 -12.38 8.91 -15.32
N PHE A 164 -11.43 8.05 -15.68
CA PHE A 164 -10.32 8.42 -16.55
C PHE A 164 -10.15 7.43 -17.71
N MET A 165 -9.31 7.82 -18.67
CA MET A 165 -8.93 6.99 -19.81
C MET A 165 -7.43 6.72 -19.78
N VAL A 166 -7.03 5.49 -20.11
CA VAL A 166 -5.62 5.06 -20.06
C VAL A 166 -4.89 5.29 -21.40
N PHE A 167 -5.56 5.85 -22.42
CA PHE A 167 -5.02 5.99 -23.78
C PHE A 167 -4.79 7.46 -24.20
N ASN A 168 -3.90 7.63 -25.19
CA ASN A 168 -3.51 8.90 -25.77
C ASN A 168 -4.72 9.64 -26.39
N PRO A 169 -4.99 10.92 -26.05
CA PRO A 169 -6.20 11.66 -26.47
C PRO A 169 -6.48 11.73 -27.99
N SER A 170 -5.49 11.45 -28.84
CA SER A 170 -5.49 11.80 -30.26
C SER A 170 -6.13 10.77 -31.23
N ARG A 171 -6.67 9.62 -30.77
CA ARG A 171 -7.29 8.62 -31.66
C ARG A 171 -8.80 8.50 -31.42
N GLY A 172 -9.58 8.76 -32.48
CA GLY A 172 -11.05 8.78 -32.47
C GLY A 172 -11.68 7.39 -32.24
N ASN A 173 -11.91 7.03 -30.98
CA ASN A 173 -12.93 6.10 -30.50
C ASN A 173 -12.93 6.08 -28.95
N GLN A 174 -13.01 7.29 -28.37
CA GLN A 174 -12.57 7.61 -27.00
C GLN A 174 -13.43 7.00 -25.88
N ALA A 175 -14.73 6.74 -26.10
CA ALA A 175 -15.64 6.36 -25.00
C ALA A 175 -15.60 4.89 -24.57
N LYS A 176 -14.97 3.98 -25.33
CA LYS A 176 -15.09 2.52 -25.11
C LYS A 176 -14.25 1.97 -23.96
N HIS A 177 -13.21 2.69 -23.52
CA HIS A 177 -12.24 2.19 -22.53
C HIS A 177 -12.11 3.09 -21.31
N LYS A 178 -13.15 3.88 -20.99
CA LYS A 178 -13.18 4.68 -19.77
C LYS A 178 -13.25 3.78 -18.54
N LEU A 179 -12.38 4.02 -17.57
CA LEU A 179 -12.34 3.33 -16.29
C LEU A 179 -12.97 4.20 -15.22
N GLY A 180 -13.71 3.58 -14.31
CA GLY A 180 -14.17 4.18 -13.06
C GLY A 180 -13.35 3.63 -11.91
N ALA A 181 -12.75 4.50 -11.12
CA ALA A 181 -11.95 4.14 -9.97
C ALA A 181 -12.48 4.79 -8.71
N PHE A 182 -12.53 3.99 -7.66
CA PHE A 182 -12.80 4.45 -6.31
C PHE A 182 -11.51 4.42 -5.53
N TYR A 183 -11.16 5.54 -4.93
CA TYR A 183 -9.98 5.69 -4.09
C TYR A 183 -10.40 6.06 -2.68
N PHE A 184 -9.52 5.87 -1.71
CA PHE A 184 -9.75 6.39 -0.37
C PHE A 184 -8.46 6.85 0.30
N THR A 185 -8.61 7.79 1.23
CA THR A 185 -7.56 8.23 2.15
C THR A 185 -8.10 8.18 3.58
N LEU A 186 -7.22 8.00 4.55
CA LEU A 186 -7.57 8.11 5.97
C LEU A 186 -7.73 9.57 6.36
N GLY A 187 -8.92 9.95 6.82
CA GLY A 187 -9.23 11.25 7.42
C GLY A 187 -8.45 11.50 8.71
N ASN A 188 -7.90 10.47 9.37
CA ASN A 188 -7.07 10.63 10.55
C ASN A 188 -5.71 11.30 10.23
N ILE A 189 -5.18 11.10 9.02
CA ILE A 189 -3.87 11.66 8.62
C ILE A 189 -3.98 13.19 8.55
N PRO A 190 -3.02 14.00 8.99
CA PRO A 190 -3.10 15.46 8.92
C PRO A 190 -3.43 16.02 7.53
N SER A 191 -4.25 17.06 7.47
CA SER A 191 -4.75 17.68 6.23
C SER A 191 -3.66 18.04 5.21
N LYS A 192 -2.47 18.44 5.67
CA LYS A 192 -1.29 18.72 4.84
C LYS A 192 -0.80 17.54 3.98
N TYR A 193 -1.15 16.31 4.34
CA TYR A 193 -0.77 15.10 3.61
C TYR A 193 -1.95 14.52 2.81
N ARG A 194 -3.20 14.73 3.24
CA ARG A 194 -4.40 14.12 2.60
C ARG A 194 -4.59 14.47 1.12
N SER A 195 -4.06 15.60 0.67
CA SER A 195 -4.21 16.07 -0.72
C SER A 195 -3.15 15.52 -1.69
N SER A 196 -2.22 14.68 -1.23
CA SER A 196 -1.26 14.03 -2.13
C SER A 196 -1.89 12.81 -2.80
N VAL A 197 -1.84 12.75 -4.14
CA VAL A 197 -2.23 11.55 -4.91
C VAL A 197 -1.50 10.29 -4.41
N LYS A 198 -0.27 10.47 -3.92
CA LYS A 198 0.57 9.38 -3.37
C LYS A 198 -0.05 8.66 -2.17
N ASP A 199 -0.93 9.34 -1.45
CA ASP A 199 -1.53 8.83 -0.21
C ASP A 199 -2.91 8.23 -0.45
N MET A 200 -3.49 8.43 -1.65
CA MET A 200 -4.75 7.83 -2.07
C MET A 200 -4.55 6.34 -2.39
N GLN A 201 -5.37 5.50 -1.77
CA GLN A 201 -5.37 4.07 -2.00
C GLN A 201 -6.51 3.67 -2.93
N LEU A 202 -6.22 2.82 -3.90
CA LEU A 202 -7.25 2.24 -4.75
C LEU A 202 -8.13 1.30 -3.91
N ALA A 203 -9.45 1.48 -3.98
CA ALA A 203 -10.43 0.54 -3.43
C ALA A 203 -11.04 -0.33 -4.55
N ILE A 204 -11.52 0.28 -5.64
CA ILE A 204 -12.16 -0.45 -6.75
C ILE A 204 -11.68 0.11 -8.08
N LEU A 205 -11.41 -0.78 -9.03
CA LEU A 205 -11.17 -0.42 -10.43
C LEU A 205 -12.09 -1.24 -11.35
N CYS A 206 -12.92 -0.55 -12.12
CA CYS A 206 -13.88 -1.16 -13.03
C CYS A 206 -13.98 -0.35 -14.33
N ARG A 207 -14.72 -0.86 -15.32
CA ARG A 207 -15.06 -0.04 -16.48
C ARG A 207 -16.20 0.90 -16.13
N SER A 208 -16.11 2.15 -16.56
CA SER A 208 -17.20 3.13 -16.47
C SER A 208 -18.49 2.62 -17.11
N SER A 209 -18.38 1.86 -18.19
CA SER A 209 -19.54 1.21 -18.81
C SER A 209 -20.28 0.30 -17.84
N ASP A 210 -19.54 -0.47 -17.03
CA ASP A 210 -20.14 -1.44 -16.13
C ASP A 210 -20.95 -0.71 -15.05
N ILE A 211 -20.45 0.42 -14.50
CA ILE A 211 -21.22 1.28 -13.57
C ILE A 211 -22.51 1.76 -14.23
N LYS A 212 -22.48 2.21 -15.49
CA LYS A 212 -23.67 2.67 -16.22
C LYS A 212 -24.70 1.56 -16.42
N TYR A 213 -24.25 0.33 -16.62
CA TYR A 213 -25.14 -0.81 -16.92
C TYR A 213 -25.72 -1.49 -15.68
N VAL A 214 -24.90 -1.74 -14.65
CA VAL A 214 -25.33 -2.47 -13.44
C VAL A 214 -25.55 -1.58 -12.21
N GLY A 215 -25.16 -0.30 -12.31
CA GLY A 215 -25.26 0.68 -11.24
C GLY A 215 -24.13 0.59 -10.21
N PHE A 216 -23.91 1.69 -9.48
CA PHE A 216 -22.92 1.77 -8.40
C PHE A 216 -23.11 0.68 -7.35
N LYS A 217 -24.35 0.37 -6.96
CA LYS A 217 -24.65 -0.62 -5.91
C LYS A 217 -24.02 -1.99 -6.17
N ALA A 218 -24.05 -2.45 -7.42
CA ALA A 218 -23.49 -3.74 -7.79
C ALA A 218 -21.95 -3.74 -7.75
N VAL A 219 -21.33 -2.64 -8.19
CA VAL A 219 -19.87 -2.48 -8.21
C VAL A 219 -19.30 -2.25 -6.81
N LEU A 220 -20.01 -1.48 -5.97
CA LEU A 220 -19.63 -1.12 -4.62
C LEU A 220 -19.92 -2.21 -3.59
N GLN A 221 -20.62 -3.29 -3.96
CA GLN A 221 -21.02 -4.35 -3.04
C GLN A 221 -19.88 -4.87 -2.12
N PRO A 222 -18.68 -5.23 -2.64
CA PRO A 222 -17.61 -5.69 -1.76
C PRO A 222 -17.11 -4.59 -0.81
N LEU A 223 -17.03 -3.34 -1.28
CA LEU A 223 -16.64 -2.21 -0.44
C LEU A 223 -17.67 -1.94 0.67
N ILE A 224 -18.97 -1.94 0.34
CA ILE A 224 -20.06 -1.74 1.31
C ILE A 224 -20.04 -2.84 2.37
N LYS A 225 -19.76 -4.09 1.99
CA LYS A 225 -19.64 -5.18 2.95
C LYS A 225 -18.54 -4.93 3.97
N ASP A 226 -17.35 -4.53 3.51
CA ASP A 226 -16.22 -4.21 4.40
C ASP A 226 -16.52 -2.97 5.26
N LEU A 227 -17.15 -1.94 4.71
CA LEU A 227 -17.54 -0.74 5.46
C LEU A 227 -18.57 -1.05 6.56
N ASN A 228 -19.55 -1.92 6.28
CA ASN A 228 -20.52 -2.35 7.28
C ASN A 228 -19.83 -3.06 8.46
N VAL A 229 -18.85 -3.93 8.19
CA VAL A 229 -18.07 -4.59 9.24
C VAL A 229 -17.27 -3.56 10.04
N LEU A 230 -16.62 -2.61 9.36
CA LEU A 230 -15.86 -1.54 10.01
C LEU A 230 -16.74 -0.67 10.92
N GLU A 231 -17.98 -0.37 10.51
CA GLU A 231 -18.90 0.46 11.27
C GLU A 231 -19.53 -0.28 12.46
N THR A 232 -19.90 -1.55 12.28
CA THR A 232 -20.69 -2.31 13.27
C THR A 232 -19.81 -3.08 14.25
N ASP A 233 -18.94 -3.95 13.74
CA ASP A 233 -18.08 -4.85 14.54
C ASP A 233 -16.71 -4.22 14.85
N GLY A 234 -16.26 -3.33 13.96
CA GLY A 234 -14.91 -2.78 13.96
C GLY A 234 -13.85 -3.79 13.49
N ILE A 235 -12.60 -3.34 13.46
CA ILE A 235 -11.47 -4.17 13.01
C ILE A 235 -10.38 -4.23 14.08
N ILE A 236 -9.66 -5.36 14.10
CA ILE A 236 -8.50 -5.55 14.97
C ILE A 236 -7.31 -4.81 14.36
N ILE A 237 -6.67 -3.96 15.15
CA ILE A 237 -5.45 -3.23 14.79
C ILE A 237 -4.36 -3.59 15.78
N SER A 238 -3.19 -3.97 15.28
CA SER A 238 -2.04 -4.28 16.13
C SER A 238 -1.65 -3.05 16.96
N GLY A 239 -1.53 -3.21 18.27
CA GLY A 239 -1.23 -2.12 19.20
C GLY A 239 -2.47 -1.51 19.88
N ILE A 240 -3.70 -1.89 19.48
CA ILE A 240 -4.94 -1.44 20.12
C ILE A 240 -5.66 -2.65 20.72
N PRO A 241 -6.02 -2.63 22.02
CA PRO A 241 -6.53 -3.83 22.72
C PRO A 241 -8.00 -4.17 22.39
N HIS A 242 -8.70 -3.34 21.63
CA HIS A 242 -10.10 -3.52 21.27
C HIS A 242 -10.32 -3.24 19.78
N ASN A 243 -11.45 -3.69 19.24
CA ASN A 243 -11.83 -3.42 17.86
C ASN A 243 -12.04 -1.92 17.65
N VAL A 244 -11.42 -1.38 16.61
CA VAL A 244 -11.57 0.02 16.22
C VAL A 244 -12.63 0.11 15.15
N LYS A 245 -13.67 0.91 15.41
CA LYS A 245 -14.75 1.16 14.46
C LYS A 245 -14.41 2.33 13.55
N GLY A 246 -15.11 2.43 12.44
CA GLY A 246 -14.92 3.54 11.53
C GLY A 246 -15.92 3.56 10.40
N GLY A 247 -15.84 4.60 9.57
CA GLY A 247 -16.79 4.80 8.50
C GLY A 247 -16.40 5.91 7.54
N ILE A 248 -17.23 6.11 6.54
CA ILE A 248 -17.07 7.19 5.57
C ILE A 248 -17.46 8.51 6.24
N VAL A 249 -16.54 9.45 6.24
CA VAL A 249 -16.80 10.82 6.68
C VAL A 249 -17.23 11.71 5.51
N SER A 250 -16.71 11.44 4.31
CA SER A 250 -17.10 12.16 3.09
C SER A 250 -16.87 11.32 1.83
N ILE A 251 -17.66 11.62 0.81
CA ILE A 251 -17.54 11.10 -0.55
C ILE A 251 -17.34 12.30 -1.48
N ILE A 252 -16.28 12.26 -2.28
CA ILE A 252 -15.83 13.36 -3.16
C ILE A 252 -15.83 12.88 -4.62
#